data_AF-A0A2U2DRK3-F1
#
_entry.id   AF-A0A2U2DRK3-F1
#
_cell.length_a   1.000
_cell.length_b   1.000
_cell.length_c   1.000
_cell.angle_alpha   90.00
_cell.angle_beta   90.00
_cell.angle_gamma   90.00
#
_symmetry.space_group_name_H-M   'P 1'
#
loop_
_entity.id
_entity.type
_entity.pdbx_description
1 polymer ?
#
loop_
_entity_poly.entity_id
_entity_poly.type
_entity_poly.pdbx_seq_one_letter_code
_entity_poly.pdbx_strand_id
1 'polypeptide(L)'
;MPPGTPFLWAYADRHSYGAGETVCVHVNTTANRFRATLVRDGFVPVTVWQKGNIEGAAYETPDQCSAEGCGWLVCFSFTIEAGWPSGGYKLMLWSEENSRLTAETILIVRPTPGQGRGRLLFVPPTCTWMAYNDWGGSNFYEGISGPERNQFSPVVSADRPFCRGFASLPPDAPRVALDHVPGLLAPPRYPHMEWAWRTGHSKKYASSGWASYDRHFFHWMERQGYAVDIIAQTDLHYRPDIIDSYSCLVFAGHDEYWSWQMRDAVDAYVEAGGHVARYAGNFMWQIRLEDEGRRQICYKYRARNEDPVYGTGNARFATTSWEAAEIGRPGALTFGLNATRGMYTGWGGAVARGARGFPIYRPEHWAFAGTGYGYGDVLGAASHAFGYEVDGLDYVIKGGLPYPSGEEQVPEGLSILALGLACNVEEGDAVKAGDVFLNSEDAVFIAEILYGETGPEAVDRAKRGSGMIVNFPKGKGEVFHAGSCEWVAGLIRGDAGVEAVTRNVFNRYLA
;
A
#
# COMPACT_ATOMS: atom_id res chain seq x y z
N MET A 1 -13.96 14.01 20.74
CA MET A 1 -13.53 13.90 22.15
C MET A 1 -14.34 14.89 22.99
N PRO A 2 -14.73 14.59 24.23
CA PRO A 2 -15.36 15.56 25.11
C PRO A 2 -14.50 16.83 25.27
N PRO A 3 -15.09 18.02 25.41
CA PRO A 3 -14.34 19.25 25.70
C PRO A 3 -13.42 19.08 26.91
N GLY A 4 -12.16 19.49 26.80
CA GLY A 4 -11.16 19.38 27.87
C GLY A 4 -10.47 18.02 28.00
N THR A 5 -10.74 17.06 27.11
CA THR A 5 -9.96 15.80 27.08
C THR A 5 -8.54 16.09 26.58
N PRO A 6 -7.49 15.70 27.33
CA PRO A 6 -6.14 16.00 26.92
C PRO A 6 -5.76 15.24 25.64
N PHE A 7 -4.96 15.87 24.79
CA PHE A 7 -4.53 15.29 23.51
C PHE A 7 -3.02 15.47 23.30
N LEU A 8 -2.44 14.64 22.44
CA LEU A 8 -1.05 14.68 22.02
C LEU A 8 -1.01 14.15 20.59
N TRP A 9 -0.54 14.96 19.66
CA TRP A 9 -0.40 14.62 18.25
C TRP A 9 0.93 15.10 17.74
N ALA A 10 1.51 14.37 16.78
CA ALA A 10 2.78 14.72 16.20
C ALA A 10 2.90 14.30 14.74
N TYR A 11 3.67 15.06 13.98
CA TYR A 11 4.14 14.70 12.65
C TYR A 11 5.55 15.27 12.43
N ALA A 12 6.25 14.73 11.44
CA ALA A 12 7.54 15.25 11.02
C ALA A 12 7.39 16.00 9.69
N ASP A 13 8.31 16.93 9.39
CA ASP A 13 8.27 17.78 8.19
C ASP A 13 8.35 16.98 6.87
N ARG A 14 8.95 15.78 6.92
CA ARG A 14 9.10 14.85 5.80
C ARG A 14 8.92 13.39 6.26
N HIS A 15 8.73 12.48 5.32
CA HIS A 15 8.70 11.04 5.59
C HIS A 15 10.05 10.34 5.46
N SER A 16 11.02 10.93 4.75
CA SER A 16 12.28 10.27 4.40
C SER A 16 13.48 11.18 4.56
N TYR A 17 14.53 10.67 5.21
CA TYR A 17 15.72 11.43 5.60
C TYR A 17 17.01 10.67 5.31
N GLY A 18 18.04 11.38 4.88
CA GLY A 18 19.41 10.88 4.74
C GLY A 18 20.26 11.17 5.97
N ALA A 19 21.43 10.54 6.06
CA ALA A 19 22.44 10.86 7.08
C ALA A 19 22.80 12.36 7.04
N GLY A 20 22.88 12.99 8.22
CA GLY A 20 23.16 14.41 8.39
C GLY A 20 21.96 15.34 8.17
N GLU A 21 20.82 14.83 7.68
CA GLU A 21 19.62 15.64 7.57
C GLU A 21 18.94 15.83 8.94
N THR A 22 18.25 16.96 9.09
CA THR A 22 17.50 17.29 10.31
C THR A 22 16.04 16.93 10.14
N VAL A 23 15.51 16.25 11.16
CA VAL A 23 14.08 15.99 11.35
C VAL A 23 13.50 17.10 12.21
N CYS A 24 12.49 17.80 11.69
CA CYS A 24 11.73 18.80 12.42
C CYS A 24 10.39 18.19 12.84
N VAL A 25 10.16 18.09 14.14
CA VAL A 25 8.95 17.47 14.70
C VAL A 25 7.99 18.55 15.16
N HIS A 26 6.77 18.50 14.63
CA HIS A 26 5.65 19.34 14.97
C HIS A 26 4.77 18.59 15.97
N VAL A 27 4.43 19.23 17.09
CA VAL A 27 3.63 18.62 18.16
C VAL A 27 2.54 19.59 18.58
N ASN A 28 1.32 19.08 18.74
CA ASN A 28 0.20 19.80 19.32
C ASN A 28 -0.35 19.00 20.49
N THR A 29 -0.34 19.60 21.68
CA THR A 29 -0.73 18.90 22.91
C THR A 29 -1.19 19.85 24.00
N THR A 30 -2.04 19.33 24.89
CA THR A 30 -2.41 19.99 26.16
C THR A 30 -1.60 19.49 27.35
N ALA A 31 -0.70 18.51 27.17
CA ALA A 31 0.22 18.10 28.23
C ALA A 31 1.29 19.20 28.43
N ASN A 32 1.65 19.54 29.67
CA ASN A 32 2.69 20.57 29.88
C ASN A 32 4.07 20.02 29.49
N ARG A 33 4.29 18.72 29.74
CA ARG A 33 5.51 18.03 29.33
C ARG A 33 5.26 16.65 28.74
N PHE A 34 6.14 16.29 27.83
CA PHE A 34 6.19 14.96 27.23
C PHE A 34 7.64 14.53 26.95
N ARG A 35 7.80 13.26 26.66
CA ARG A 35 9.06 12.66 26.20
C ARG A 35 8.86 12.02 24.84
N ALA A 36 9.95 11.94 24.08
CA ALA A 36 10.00 11.33 22.77
C ALA A 36 11.10 10.24 22.72
N THR A 37 10.83 9.15 22.01
CA THR A 37 11.78 8.08 21.74
C THR A 37 11.69 7.69 20.27
N LEU A 38 12.83 7.63 19.59
CA LEU A 38 12.95 7.12 18.24
C LEU A 38 13.50 5.69 18.27
N VAL A 39 12.78 4.77 17.65
CA VAL A 39 13.17 3.36 17.54
C VAL A 39 13.27 2.97 16.08
N ARG A 40 14.40 2.37 15.68
CA ARG A 40 14.48 1.63 14.42
C ARG A 40 13.60 0.39 14.56
N ASP A 41 12.51 0.33 13.82
CA ASP A 41 11.54 -0.76 13.89
C ASP A 41 11.93 -1.87 12.92
N GLY A 42 13.11 -2.46 13.14
CA GLY A 42 13.56 -3.69 12.47
C GLY A 42 13.13 -4.95 13.23
N PHE A 43 13.54 -6.12 12.73
CA PHE A 43 13.29 -7.41 13.38
C PHE A 43 13.74 -7.42 14.85
N VAL A 44 14.88 -6.79 15.12
CA VAL A 44 15.30 -6.41 16.48
C VAL A 44 15.16 -4.90 16.61
N PRO A 45 14.15 -4.40 17.35
CA PRO A 45 13.98 -2.97 17.54
C PRO A 45 15.13 -2.37 18.35
N VAL A 46 15.64 -1.21 17.89
CA VAL A 46 16.73 -0.50 18.58
C VAL A 46 16.33 0.95 18.83
N THR A 47 16.37 1.37 20.08
CA THR A 47 16.25 2.80 20.42
C THR A 47 17.53 3.52 19.99
N VAL A 48 17.38 4.49 19.09
CA VAL A 48 18.52 5.26 18.56
C VAL A 48 18.59 6.69 19.11
N TRP A 49 17.47 7.21 19.63
CA TRP A 49 17.40 8.57 20.15
C TRP A 49 16.27 8.72 21.18
N GLN A 50 16.50 9.55 22.20
CA GLN A 50 15.52 9.87 23.24
C GLN A 50 15.67 11.30 23.73
N LYS A 51 14.55 11.92 24.12
CA LYS A 51 14.52 13.22 24.77
C LYS A 51 13.33 13.31 25.72
N GLY A 52 13.56 13.74 26.95
CA GLY A 52 12.51 13.99 27.96
C GLY A 52 12.34 15.48 28.26
N ASN A 53 11.39 15.81 29.13
CA ASN A 53 11.08 17.18 29.56
C ASN A 53 10.85 18.16 28.38
N ILE A 54 10.23 17.70 27.29
CA ILE A 54 9.90 18.57 26.16
C ILE A 54 8.63 19.34 26.52
N GLU A 55 8.68 20.67 26.38
CA GLU A 55 7.52 21.53 26.66
C GLU A 55 6.43 21.33 25.61
N GLY A 56 5.20 21.10 26.09
CA GLY A 56 4.02 20.99 25.24
C GLY A 56 3.36 22.34 24.99
N ALA A 57 2.80 22.49 23.80
CA ALA A 57 2.03 23.65 23.40
C ALA A 57 0.82 23.23 22.56
N ALA A 58 -0.29 23.95 22.76
CA ALA A 58 -1.51 23.76 22.00
C ALA A 58 -1.60 24.80 20.88
N TYR A 59 -1.98 24.35 19.69
CA TYR A 59 -2.17 25.18 18.50
C TYR A 59 -3.57 24.96 17.93
N GLU A 60 -4.16 26.03 17.38
CA GLU A 60 -5.32 25.87 16.53
C GLU A 60 -4.94 25.07 15.28
N THR A 61 -5.85 24.21 14.84
CA THR A 61 -5.66 23.37 13.65
C THR A 61 -6.73 23.75 12.63
N PRO A 62 -6.35 24.05 11.37
CA PRO A 62 -7.32 24.39 10.33
C PRO A 62 -8.35 23.29 10.12
N ASP A 63 -9.60 23.67 9.79
CA ASP A 63 -10.68 22.71 9.51
C ASP A 63 -10.32 21.76 8.37
N GLN A 64 -9.65 22.26 7.32
CA GLN A 64 -9.19 21.47 6.17
C GLN A 64 -7.71 21.07 6.27
N CYS A 65 -7.17 20.89 7.49
CA CYS A 65 -5.77 20.52 7.70
C CYS A 65 -5.34 19.22 6.97
N SER A 66 -6.29 18.33 6.66
CA SER A 66 -6.03 17.16 5.82
C SER A 66 -5.51 17.49 4.43
N ALA A 67 -5.90 18.64 3.86
CA ALA A 67 -5.49 19.12 2.54
C ALA A 67 -4.48 20.29 2.63
N GLU A 68 -4.62 21.15 3.64
CA GLU A 68 -3.83 22.37 3.81
C GLU A 68 -2.56 22.15 4.65
N GLY A 69 -2.53 21.09 5.47
CA GLY A 69 -1.53 20.90 6.52
C GLY A 69 -1.97 21.52 7.84
N CYS A 70 -1.38 21.06 8.94
CA CYS A 70 -1.71 21.53 10.29
C CYS A 70 -1.16 22.92 10.60
N GLY A 71 -0.04 23.32 9.99
CA GLY A 71 0.60 24.62 10.24
C GLY A 71 1.15 24.80 11.67
N TRP A 72 1.35 23.72 12.43
CA TRP A 72 1.89 23.79 13.78
C TRP A 72 3.36 24.24 13.75
N LEU A 73 3.84 24.87 14.81
CA LEU A 73 5.26 25.22 14.91
C LEU A 73 6.12 23.99 15.18
N VAL A 74 7.40 24.06 14.79
CA VAL A 74 8.39 23.04 15.15
C VAL A 74 8.56 23.06 16.67
N CYS A 75 8.32 21.92 17.31
CA CYS A 75 8.44 21.76 18.76
C CYS A 75 9.88 21.36 19.14
N PHE A 76 10.48 20.45 18.39
CA PHE A 76 11.88 20.07 18.55
C PHE A 76 12.44 19.49 17.25
N SER A 77 13.76 19.38 17.17
CA SER A 77 14.46 18.73 16.07
C SER A 77 15.60 17.85 16.56
N PHE A 78 16.03 16.94 15.68
CA PHE A 78 17.24 16.12 15.84
C PHE A 78 17.83 15.78 14.46
N THR A 79 19.09 15.39 14.43
CA THR A 79 19.81 15.04 13.18
C THR A 79 19.92 13.53 13.06
N ILE A 80 19.75 13.01 11.84
CA ILE A 80 20.04 11.60 11.52
C ILE A 80 21.55 11.40 11.59
N GLU A 81 22.03 10.61 12.55
CA GLU A 81 23.46 10.34 12.69
C GLU A 81 23.97 9.42 11.57
N ALA A 82 25.23 9.60 11.16
CA ALA A 82 25.84 8.84 10.06
C ALA A 82 25.88 7.32 10.29
N GLY A 83 25.81 6.87 11.55
CA GLY A 83 25.79 5.45 11.92
C GLY A 83 24.42 4.79 11.91
N TRP A 84 23.33 5.55 11.71
CA TRP A 84 21.98 4.98 11.73
C TRP A 84 21.74 4.14 10.48
N PRO A 85 21.41 2.83 10.62
CA PRO A 85 21.14 1.98 9.47
C PRO A 85 19.89 2.44 8.72
N SER A 86 19.83 2.20 7.41
CA SER A 86 18.58 2.39 6.68
C SER A 86 17.47 1.53 7.27
N GLY A 87 16.23 2.04 7.21
CA GLY A 87 15.06 1.31 7.67
C GLY A 87 13.87 2.21 8.00
N GLY A 88 12.79 1.57 8.46
CA GLY A 88 11.65 2.25 9.08
C GLY A 88 11.91 2.54 10.55
N TYR A 89 11.57 3.75 10.98
CA TYR A 89 11.76 4.25 12.34
C TYR A 89 10.41 4.76 12.87
N LYS A 90 10.13 4.46 14.14
CA LYS A 90 8.95 4.98 14.83
C LYS A 90 9.36 6.01 15.87
N LEU A 91 8.82 7.20 15.74
CA LEU A 91 8.92 8.24 16.76
C LEU A 91 7.68 8.13 17.64
N MET A 92 7.90 7.78 18.91
CA MET A 92 6.85 7.59 19.90
C MET A 92 6.95 8.69 20.96
N LEU A 93 5.82 9.30 21.31
CA LEU A 93 5.71 10.36 22.30
C LEU A 93 4.75 9.93 23.41
N TRP A 94 5.09 10.30 24.65
CA TRP A 94 4.24 10.08 25.83
C TRP A 94 4.22 11.33 26.69
N SER A 95 3.04 11.70 27.17
CA SER A 95 2.95 12.70 28.24
C SER A 95 3.67 12.19 29.49
N GLU A 96 4.44 13.07 30.14
CA GLU A 96 5.09 12.77 31.43
C GLU A 96 4.11 12.83 32.61
N GLU A 97 2.92 13.40 32.39
CA GLU A 97 1.84 13.50 33.37
C GLU A 97 0.85 12.33 33.25
N ASN A 98 0.68 11.79 32.04
CA ASN A 98 -0.20 10.66 31.77
C ASN A 98 0.37 9.75 30.68
N SER A 99 0.93 8.61 31.07
CA SER A 99 1.57 7.68 30.13
C SER A 99 0.62 7.01 29.14
N ARG A 100 -0.71 7.11 29.32
CA ARG A 100 -1.70 6.62 28.34
C ARG A 100 -1.90 7.61 27.19
N LEU A 101 -1.52 8.87 27.37
CA LEU A 101 -1.58 9.88 26.32
C LEU A 101 -0.33 9.76 25.45
N THR A 102 -0.53 9.27 24.22
CA THR A 102 0.56 8.93 23.30
C THR A 102 0.32 9.44 21.90
N ALA A 103 1.40 9.68 21.18
CA ALA A 103 1.39 9.91 19.73
C ALA A 103 2.51 9.10 19.08
N GLU A 104 2.31 8.71 17.83
CA GLU A 104 3.29 7.98 17.05
C GLU A 104 3.35 8.54 15.63
N THR A 105 4.55 8.61 15.05
CA THR A 105 4.74 8.84 13.62
C THR A 105 5.86 7.96 13.09
N ILE A 106 5.93 7.83 11.76
CA ILE A 106 6.87 6.95 11.05
C ILE A 106 7.83 7.82 10.25
N LEU A 107 9.12 7.49 10.33
CA LEU A 107 10.18 8.08 9.53
C LEU A 107 10.89 6.96 8.77
N ILE A 108 11.37 7.27 7.57
CA ILE A 108 12.26 6.40 6.80
C ILE A 108 13.66 7.01 6.82
N VAL A 109 14.65 6.21 7.21
CA VAL A 109 16.07 6.58 7.06
C VAL A 109 16.59 5.91 5.80
N ARG A 110 17.01 6.73 4.84
CA ARG A 110 17.56 6.30 3.55
C ARG A 110 18.94 5.67 3.70
N PRO A 111 19.33 4.79 2.77
CA PRO A 111 20.71 4.32 2.67
C PRO A 111 21.66 5.47 2.32
N THR A 112 22.93 5.28 2.66
CA THR A 112 24.00 6.14 2.11
C THR A 112 24.20 5.76 0.63
N PRO A 113 24.29 6.73 -0.30
CA PRO A 113 24.45 6.44 -1.72
C PRO A 113 25.61 5.46 -2.01
N GLY A 114 25.40 4.55 -2.96
CA GLY A 114 26.40 3.59 -3.42
C GLY A 114 26.56 2.32 -2.58
N GLN A 115 25.75 2.13 -1.53
CA GLN A 115 25.81 0.94 -0.68
C GLN A 115 24.92 -0.23 -1.11
N GLY A 116 24.16 -0.12 -2.22
CA GLY A 116 23.10 -1.06 -2.57
C GLY A 116 23.51 -2.45 -3.08
N ARG A 117 24.78 -2.66 -3.40
CA ARG A 117 25.24 -3.93 -3.99
C ARG A 117 25.02 -5.10 -3.02
N GLY A 118 24.32 -6.14 -3.49
CA GLY A 118 24.01 -7.34 -2.69
C GLY A 118 22.96 -7.10 -1.60
N ARG A 119 22.22 -5.99 -1.67
CA ARG A 119 21.13 -5.64 -0.75
C ARG A 119 19.82 -5.57 -1.51
N LEU A 120 18.72 -5.81 -0.80
CA LEU A 120 17.37 -5.53 -1.30
C LEU A 120 17.05 -4.06 -0.99
N LEU A 121 16.41 -3.36 -1.93
CA LEU A 121 15.80 -2.05 -1.66
C LEU A 121 14.29 -2.20 -1.53
N PHE A 122 13.78 -2.05 -0.32
CA PHE A 122 12.35 -2.09 -0.04
C PHE A 122 11.74 -0.70 -0.12
N VAL A 123 10.64 -0.57 -0.87
CA VAL A 123 9.92 0.68 -1.04
C VAL A 123 8.49 0.51 -0.51
N PRO A 124 8.22 0.87 0.76
CA PRO A 124 6.86 0.87 1.28
C PRO A 124 5.98 1.90 0.57
N PRO A 125 4.66 1.67 0.52
CA PRO A 125 3.69 2.47 -0.23
C PRO A 125 3.30 3.76 0.51
N THR A 126 4.27 4.64 0.74
CA THR A 126 4.08 5.88 1.52
C THR A 126 3.01 6.83 0.94
N CYS A 127 2.78 6.81 -0.37
CA CYS A 127 1.70 7.57 -1.00
C CYS A 127 0.33 6.94 -0.73
N THR A 128 0.24 5.61 -0.62
CA THR A 128 -0.97 4.94 -0.12
C THR A 128 -1.20 5.23 1.35
N TRP A 129 -0.14 5.37 2.17
CA TRP A 129 -0.32 5.83 3.55
C TRP A 129 -0.97 7.22 3.60
N MET A 130 -0.51 8.15 2.78
CA MET A 130 -1.10 9.50 2.71
C MET A 130 -2.56 9.49 2.24
N ALA A 131 -2.86 8.68 1.21
CA ALA A 131 -4.19 8.57 0.61
C ALA A 131 -5.25 8.03 1.58
N TYR A 132 -4.85 7.13 2.49
CA TYR A 132 -5.75 6.51 3.46
C TYR A 132 -5.77 7.19 4.83
N ASN A 133 -4.81 8.07 5.12
CA ASN A 133 -4.75 8.78 6.39
C ASN A 133 -5.98 9.70 6.56
N ASP A 134 -6.90 9.30 7.44
CA ASP A 134 -8.13 10.01 7.79
C ASP A 134 -7.96 11.00 8.96
N TRP A 135 -6.73 11.16 9.47
CA TRP A 135 -6.46 12.19 10.47
C TRP A 135 -6.72 13.59 9.89
N GLY A 136 -7.47 14.41 10.62
CA GLY A 136 -7.84 15.75 10.18
C GLY A 136 -9.10 15.82 9.31
N GLY A 137 -9.80 14.71 9.10
CA GLY A 137 -11.17 14.69 8.57
C GLY A 137 -11.31 14.13 7.15
N SER A 138 -10.45 14.53 6.20
CA SER A 138 -10.50 14.04 4.82
C SER A 138 -9.31 13.16 4.43
N ASN A 139 -9.57 12.25 3.49
CA ASN A 139 -8.60 11.45 2.75
C ASN A 139 -9.07 11.29 1.28
N PHE A 140 -8.54 10.32 0.53
CA PHE A 140 -8.91 10.07 -0.88
C PHE A 140 -10.15 9.17 -1.09
N TYR A 141 -10.88 8.86 -0.03
CA TYR A 141 -12.10 8.02 -0.06
C TYR A 141 -13.28 8.69 0.63
N GLU A 142 -13.02 9.51 1.63
CA GLU A 142 -14.05 10.19 2.40
C GLU A 142 -13.53 11.49 3.00
N GLY A 143 -14.44 12.36 3.41
CA GLY A 143 -14.02 13.59 4.04
C GLY A 143 -15.13 14.60 4.25
N ILE A 144 -14.67 15.78 4.64
CA ILE A 144 -15.46 16.98 4.95
C ILE A 144 -15.34 18.04 3.86
N SER A 145 -14.94 17.64 2.65
CA SER A 145 -14.78 18.53 1.51
C SER A 145 -16.11 18.69 0.74
N GLY A 146 -16.17 19.68 -0.14
CA GLY A 146 -17.36 20.00 -0.93
C GLY A 146 -18.44 20.80 -0.15
N PRO A 147 -19.49 21.30 -0.84
CA PRO A 147 -20.48 22.18 -0.23
C PRO A 147 -21.26 21.55 0.93
N GLU A 148 -21.51 20.24 0.85
CA GLU A 148 -22.24 19.46 1.86
C GLU A 148 -21.33 18.80 2.89
N ARG A 149 -20.00 18.97 2.78
CA ARG A 149 -18.99 18.38 3.68
C ARG A 149 -19.07 16.85 3.77
N ASN A 150 -19.31 16.20 2.64
CA ASN A 150 -19.44 14.74 2.51
C ASN A 150 -18.59 14.17 1.37
N GLN A 151 -17.68 14.97 0.79
CA GLN A 151 -16.80 14.53 -0.28
C GLN A 151 -15.39 14.27 0.24
N PHE A 152 -14.72 13.31 -0.41
CA PHE A 152 -13.27 13.13 -0.26
C PHE A 152 -12.51 14.35 -0.81
N SER A 153 -11.29 14.56 -0.34
CA SER A 153 -10.43 15.63 -0.86
C SER A 153 -9.58 15.13 -2.01
N PRO A 154 -9.50 15.79 -3.18
CA PRO A 154 -8.57 15.41 -4.23
C PRO A 154 -7.12 15.81 -3.89
N VAL A 155 -6.90 16.47 -2.75
CA VAL A 155 -5.60 16.90 -2.24
C VAL A 155 -5.42 16.44 -0.80
N VAL A 156 -4.30 15.80 -0.49
CA VAL A 156 -3.91 15.48 0.89
C VAL A 156 -2.52 16.00 1.21
N SER A 157 -2.34 16.49 2.43
CA SER A 157 -1.08 17.01 2.95
C SER A 157 -0.32 15.96 3.75
N ALA A 158 1.02 15.99 3.66
CA ALA A 158 1.93 15.26 4.52
C ALA A 158 2.17 15.97 5.87
N ASP A 159 1.86 17.27 5.97
CA ASP A 159 2.05 18.08 7.18
C ASP A 159 0.95 17.85 8.22
N ARG A 160 0.67 16.58 8.52
CA ARG A 160 -0.34 16.16 9.48
C ARG A 160 0.05 14.83 10.13
N PRO A 161 -0.42 14.57 11.37
CA PRO A 161 -0.24 13.27 12.02
C PRO A 161 -0.81 12.12 11.19
N PHE A 162 -0.24 10.92 11.38
CA PHE A 162 -0.89 9.70 10.96
C PHE A 162 -2.02 9.34 11.92
N CYS A 163 -3.10 8.79 11.38
CA CYS A 163 -4.19 8.29 12.19
C CYS A 163 -3.78 7.06 13.01
N ARG A 164 -4.51 6.81 14.10
CA ARG A 164 -4.20 5.74 15.03
C ARG A 164 -4.32 4.38 14.34
N GLY A 165 -3.26 3.57 14.43
CA GLY A 165 -3.17 2.25 13.81
C GLY A 165 -2.19 2.18 12.63
N PHE A 166 -1.69 3.31 12.13
CA PHE A 166 -0.73 3.30 11.01
C PHE A 166 0.70 2.96 11.44
N ALA A 167 1.13 3.43 12.62
CA ALA A 167 2.49 3.22 13.12
C ALA A 167 2.63 1.95 13.97
N SER A 168 1.62 1.64 14.78
CA SER A 168 1.59 0.47 15.66
C SER A 168 0.18 -0.13 15.74
N LEU A 169 0.11 -1.45 15.88
CA LEU A 169 -1.10 -2.22 16.12
C LEU A 169 -0.84 -3.30 17.17
N PRO A 170 -1.85 -3.66 17.99
CA PRO A 170 -1.74 -4.83 18.82
C PRO A 170 -1.74 -6.11 17.96
N PRO A 171 -1.12 -7.21 18.42
CA PRO A 171 -0.98 -8.43 17.62
C PRO A 171 -2.30 -9.08 17.17
N ASP A 172 -3.39 -8.82 17.88
CA ASP A 172 -4.74 -9.35 17.62
C ASP A 172 -5.60 -8.44 16.74
N ALA A 173 -5.04 -7.33 16.23
CA ALA A 173 -5.76 -6.44 15.31
C ALA A 173 -6.16 -7.22 14.04
N PRO A 174 -7.47 -7.28 13.70
CA PRO A 174 -7.93 -8.02 12.54
C PRO A 174 -7.46 -7.41 11.22
N ARG A 175 -7.20 -8.27 10.23
CA ARG A 175 -6.87 -7.86 8.86
C ARG A 175 -8.16 -7.69 8.04
N VAL A 176 -8.05 -7.10 6.84
CA VAL A 176 -9.20 -6.93 5.95
C VAL A 176 -9.73 -8.29 5.48
N ALA A 177 -8.82 -9.16 5.05
CA ALA A 177 -9.17 -10.52 4.64
C ALA A 177 -9.71 -11.33 5.83
N LEU A 178 -10.85 -12.00 5.61
CA LEU A 178 -11.53 -12.81 6.62
C LEU A 178 -10.61 -13.93 7.12
N ASP A 179 -10.55 -14.11 8.43
CA ASP A 179 -9.73 -15.10 9.13
C ASP A 179 -10.34 -16.50 9.15
N HIS A 180 -11.63 -16.63 8.83
CA HIS A 180 -12.33 -17.92 8.73
C HIS A 180 -13.25 -17.97 7.50
N VAL A 181 -13.79 -19.15 7.22
CA VAL A 181 -14.78 -19.35 6.14
C VAL A 181 -16.17 -19.02 6.70
N PRO A 182 -16.90 -18.04 6.16
CA PRO A 182 -18.27 -17.79 6.61
C PRO A 182 -19.18 -18.98 6.28
N GLY A 183 -20.08 -19.31 7.21
CA GLY A 183 -21.11 -20.33 6.99
C GLY A 183 -22.01 -20.01 5.80
N LEU A 184 -22.74 -21.00 5.30
CA LEU A 184 -23.73 -20.79 4.24
C LEU A 184 -24.79 -19.77 4.69
N LEU A 185 -25.15 -18.86 3.78
CA LEU A 185 -26.12 -17.77 4.04
C LEU A 185 -25.76 -16.82 5.20
N ALA A 186 -24.54 -16.91 5.76
CA ALA A 186 -24.08 -15.95 6.74
C ALA A 186 -23.96 -14.56 6.08
N PRO A 187 -24.48 -13.49 6.72
CA PRO A 187 -24.38 -12.15 6.18
C PRO A 187 -22.90 -11.72 6.12
N PRO A 188 -22.54 -10.83 5.16
CA PRO A 188 -21.23 -10.19 5.14
C PRO A 188 -20.84 -9.57 6.49
N ARG A 189 -19.55 -9.62 6.80
CA ARG A 189 -18.98 -9.02 8.02
C ARG A 189 -17.69 -8.30 7.71
N TYR A 190 -17.38 -7.29 8.53
CA TYR A 190 -16.19 -6.47 8.40
C TYR A 190 -15.44 -6.38 9.73
N PRO A 191 -14.83 -7.49 10.21
CA PRO A 191 -14.26 -7.56 11.55
C PRO A 191 -13.26 -6.45 11.85
N HIS A 192 -12.43 -6.07 10.86
CA HIS A 192 -11.46 -4.99 11.01
C HIS A 192 -12.13 -3.64 11.31
N MET A 193 -13.21 -3.27 10.60
CA MET A 193 -13.94 -2.01 10.84
C MET A 193 -14.68 -2.03 12.17
N GLU A 194 -15.33 -3.16 12.50
CA GLU A 194 -16.00 -3.34 13.79
C GLU A 194 -15.02 -3.20 14.97
N TRP A 195 -13.82 -3.76 14.83
CA TRP A 195 -12.75 -3.64 15.81
C TRP A 195 -12.24 -2.20 15.91
N ALA A 196 -12.01 -1.52 14.78
CA ALA A 196 -11.55 -0.14 14.76
C ALA A 196 -12.52 0.78 15.51
N TRP A 197 -13.82 0.63 15.23
CA TRP A 197 -14.88 1.38 15.91
C TRP A 197 -14.85 1.16 17.43
N ARG A 198 -14.76 -0.10 17.88
CA ARG A 198 -14.75 -0.44 19.31
C ARG A 198 -13.52 0.05 20.05
N THR A 199 -12.37 0.14 19.37
CA THR A 199 -11.08 0.44 19.98
C THR A 199 -10.62 1.88 19.76
N GLY A 200 -11.34 2.64 18.94
CA GLY A 200 -11.01 4.01 18.57
C GLY A 200 -9.77 4.12 17.68
N HIS A 201 -9.49 3.09 16.86
CA HIS A 201 -8.51 3.19 15.78
C HIS A 201 -9.17 3.79 14.54
N SER A 202 -8.36 4.31 13.62
CA SER A 202 -8.87 4.67 12.29
C SER A 202 -9.51 3.45 11.66
N LYS A 203 -10.62 3.60 10.95
CA LYS A 203 -11.18 2.49 10.16
C LYS A 203 -10.28 2.09 8.99
N LYS A 204 -9.35 2.96 8.58
CA LYS A 204 -8.38 2.73 7.51
C LYS A 204 -7.09 2.05 7.97
N TYR A 205 -6.94 1.76 9.27
CA TYR A 205 -5.73 1.11 9.80
C TYR A 205 -5.37 -0.19 9.08
N ALA A 206 -6.38 -0.98 8.71
CA ALA A 206 -6.18 -2.27 8.04
C ALA A 206 -6.07 -2.12 6.53
N SER A 207 -6.46 -0.97 5.95
CA SER A 207 -6.32 -0.71 4.53
C SER A 207 -4.88 -0.33 4.16
N SER A 208 -4.15 0.34 5.05
CA SER A 208 -2.83 0.90 4.75
C SER A 208 -2.04 1.16 6.03
N GLY A 209 -0.72 1.31 5.90
CA GLY A 209 0.16 1.78 6.96
C GLY A 209 1.25 0.79 7.35
N TRP A 210 2.33 1.34 7.89
CA TRP A 210 3.52 0.62 8.32
C TRP A 210 3.19 -0.58 9.21
N ALA A 211 2.26 -0.42 10.15
CA ALA A 211 1.90 -1.43 11.12
C ALA A 211 1.16 -2.64 10.53
N SER A 212 0.39 -2.44 9.46
CA SER A 212 -0.47 -3.49 8.88
C SER A 212 0.26 -4.35 7.87
N TYR A 213 1.20 -3.77 7.11
CA TYR A 213 1.85 -4.42 5.99
C TYR A 213 3.37 -4.35 6.08
N ASP A 214 3.90 -3.14 5.98
CA ASP A 214 5.29 -2.92 5.58
C ASP A 214 6.30 -3.40 6.62
N ARG A 215 6.01 -3.17 7.90
CA ARG A 215 6.87 -3.61 8.99
C ARG A 215 7.05 -5.13 8.99
N HIS A 216 5.99 -5.87 8.67
CA HIS A 216 6.02 -7.32 8.75
C HIS A 216 6.88 -7.91 7.65
N PHE A 217 6.78 -7.34 6.45
CA PHE A 217 7.63 -7.73 5.33
C PHE A 217 9.10 -7.35 5.60
N PHE A 218 9.35 -6.14 6.10
CA PHE A 218 10.69 -5.70 6.49
C PHE A 218 11.32 -6.59 7.57
N HIS A 219 10.57 -6.87 8.65
CA HIS A 219 11.02 -7.74 9.74
C HIS A 219 11.30 -9.15 9.25
N TRP A 220 10.47 -9.66 8.34
CA TRP A 220 10.68 -10.97 7.74
C TRP A 220 12.00 -11.01 6.97
N MET A 221 12.27 -10.03 6.11
CA MET A 221 13.51 -10.00 5.33
C MET A 221 14.76 -9.98 6.22
N GLU A 222 14.78 -9.13 7.25
CA GLU A 222 15.89 -9.10 8.22
C GLU A 222 16.01 -10.43 8.99
N ARG A 223 14.90 -11.02 9.41
CA ARG A 223 14.86 -12.32 10.11
C ARG A 223 15.44 -13.45 9.25
N GLN A 224 15.23 -13.42 7.93
CA GLN A 224 15.80 -14.39 6.99
C GLN A 224 17.27 -14.12 6.67
N GLY A 225 17.87 -13.04 7.20
CA GLY A 225 19.27 -12.70 7.02
C GLY A 225 19.57 -11.86 5.76
N TYR A 226 18.55 -11.32 5.09
CA TYR A 226 18.78 -10.40 3.97
C TYR A 226 19.24 -9.05 4.49
N ALA A 227 20.21 -8.46 3.79
CA ALA A 227 20.57 -7.06 3.95
C ALA A 227 19.54 -6.20 3.20
N VAL A 228 18.87 -5.29 3.91
CA VAL A 228 17.77 -4.50 3.37
C VAL A 228 17.97 -3.02 3.68
N ASP A 229 17.74 -2.18 2.68
CA ASP A 229 17.56 -0.75 2.84
C ASP A 229 16.12 -0.36 2.51
N ILE A 230 15.69 0.80 3.03
CA ILE A 230 14.35 1.36 2.81
C ILE A 230 14.46 2.78 2.26
N ILE A 231 13.63 3.09 1.27
CA ILE A 231 13.36 4.45 0.79
C ILE A 231 11.85 4.70 0.74
N ALA A 232 11.42 5.96 0.79
CA ALA A 232 10.02 6.30 0.54
C ALA A 232 9.73 6.38 -0.96
N GLN A 233 8.46 6.30 -1.36
CA GLN A 233 8.09 6.53 -2.77
C GLN A 233 8.46 7.95 -3.25
N THR A 234 8.44 8.94 -2.36
CA THR A 234 8.93 10.30 -2.70
C THR A 234 10.40 10.30 -3.10
N ASP A 235 11.21 9.37 -2.60
CA ASP A 235 12.60 9.24 -3.06
C ASP A 235 12.67 8.64 -4.46
N LEU A 236 11.82 7.67 -4.82
CA LEU A 236 11.70 7.23 -6.21
C LEU A 236 11.32 8.38 -7.16
N HIS A 237 10.48 9.31 -6.70
CA HIS A 237 10.09 10.47 -7.49
C HIS A 237 11.20 11.52 -7.63
N TYR A 238 11.80 11.94 -6.52
CA TYR A 238 12.71 13.10 -6.48
C TYR A 238 14.20 12.74 -6.51
N ARG A 239 14.55 11.47 -6.28
CA ARG A 239 15.94 10.95 -6.21
C ARG A 239 16.02 9.57 -6.89
N PRO A 240 15.58 9.44 -8.16
CA PRO A 240 15.44 8.14 -8.80
C PRO A 240 16.76 7.37 -8.89
N ASP A 241 17.89 8.06 -8.97
CA ASP A 241 19.26 7.50 -9.03
C ASP A 241 19.63 6.62 -7.81
N ILE A 242 18.90 6.74 -6.69
CA ILE A 242 19.14 5.90 -5.51
C ILE A 242 18.98 4.40 -5.80
N ILE A 243 18.16 4.04 -6.79
CA ILE A 243 17.85 2.63 -7.11
C ILE A 243 18.93 1.96 -7.95
N ASP A 244 19.76 2.73 -8.66
CA ASP A 244 20.72 2.23 -9.66
C ASP A 244 21.79 1.29 -9.07
N SER A 245 22.05 1.41 -7.76
CA SER A 245 23.05 0.59 -7.07
C SER A 245 22.53 -0.77 -6.58
N TYR A 246 21.24 -1.05 -6.73
CA TYR A 246 20.58 -2.25 -6.22
C TYR A 246 20.32 -3.27 -7.32
N SER A 247 20.37 -4.55 -6.97
CA SER A 247 20.04 -5.65 -7.89
C SER A 247 18.55 -5.95 -7.91
N CYS A 248 17.84 -5.66 -6.82
CA CYS A 248 16.43 -5.98 -6.64
C CYS A 248 15.68 -4.87 -5.88
N LEU A 249 14.59 -4.38 -6.48
CA LEU A 249 13.58 -3.57 -5.80
C LEU A 249 12.45 -4.46 -5.28
N VAL A 250 11.98 -4.17 -4.08
CA VAL A 250 10.91 -4.92 -3.41
C VAL A 250 9.76 -3.99 -3.08
N PHE A 251 8.54 -4.40 -3.45
CA PHE A 251 7.28 -3.72 -3.13
C PHE A 251 6.35 -4.74 -2.47
N ALA A 252 5.61 -4.34 -1.44
CA ALA A 252 4.73 -5.27 -0.72
C ALA A 252 3.48 -4.60 -0.16
N GLY A 253 2.45 -5.40 0.08
CA GLY A 253 1.23 -4.96 0.75
C GLY A 253 0.31 -4.16 -0.17
N HIS A 254 -0.27 -3.08 0.35
CA HIS A 254 -1.21 -2.28 -0.41
C HIS A 254 -0.52 -1.08 -1.07
N ASP A 255 -0.18 -1.22 -2.35
CA ASP A 255 0.68 -0.27 -3.07
C ASP A 255 -0.01 0.34 -4.30
N GLU A 256 -1.01 1.17 -3.99
CA GLU A 256 -2.03 1.66 -4.93
C GLU A 256 -1.75 3.01 -5.60
N TYR A 257 -1.05 3.94 -4.92
CA TYR A 257 -0.91 5.32 -5.39
C TYR A 257 0.49 5.62 -5.90
N TRP A 258 0.63 5.90 -7.20
CA TRP A 258 1.92 6.09 -7.87
C TRP A 258 1.95 7.31 -8.76
N SER A 259 3.09 8.02 -8.79
CA SER A 259 3.29 9.10 -9.74
C SER A 259 3.89 8.58 -11.05
N TRP A 260 3.72 9.35 -12.13
CA TRP A 260 4.32 9.04 -13.43
C TRP A 260 5.84 8.87 -13.34
N GLN A 261 6.51 9.77 -12.61
CA GLN A 261 7.96 9.79 -12.43
C GLN A 261 8.48 8.57 -11.68
N MET A 262 7.74 8.07 -10.68
CA MET A 262 8.11 6.82 -9.99
C MET A 262 8.07 5.63 -10.95
N ARG A 263 7.06 5.57 -11.82
CA ARG A 263 6.99 4.52 -12.85
C ARG A 263 8.09 4.65 -13.88
N ASP A 264 8.44 5.87 -14.31
CA ASP A 264 9.58 6.10 -15.21
C ASP A 264 10.88 5.59 -14.60
N ALA A 265 11.12 5.88 -13.31
CA ALA A 265 12.31 5.40 -12.60
C ALA A 265 12.37 3.87 -12.57
N VAL A 266 11.28 3.20 -12.18
CA VAL A 266 11.24 1.72 -12.09
C VAL A 266 11.33 1.08 -13.47
N ASP A 267 10.61 1.60 -14.48
CA ASP A 267 10.66 1.06 -15.83
C ASP A 267 12.07 1.17 -16.42
N ALA A 268 12.73 2.32 -16.28
CA ALA A 268 14.10 2.52 -16.74
C ALA A 268 15.11 1.62 -16.00
N TYR A 269 14.94 1.46 -14.69
CA TYR A 269 15.77 0.57 -13.88
C TYR A 269 15.67 -0.88 -14.34
N VAL A 270 14.46 -1.39 -14.58
CA VAL A 270 14.27 -2.77 -15.07
C VAL A 270 14.83 -2.90 -16.48
N GLU A 271 14.56 -1.95 -17.38
CA GLU A 271 15.12 -1.97 -18.73
C GLU A 271 16.66 -2.01 -18.74
N ALA A 272 17.30 -1.36 -17.77
CA ALA A 272 18.75 -1.33 -17.61
C ALA A 272 19.34 -2.65 -17.05
N GLY A 273 18.53 -3.57 -16.52
CA GLY A 273 18.98 -4.84 -15.95
C GLY A 273 18.61 -5.07 -14.49
N GLY A 274 17.87 -4.14 -13.89
CA GLY A 274 17.37 -4.27 -12.53
C GLY A 274 16.24 -5.30 -12.42
N HIS A 275 16.09 -5.90 -11.24
CA HIS A 275 15.01 -6.83 -10.96
C HIS A 275 13.96 -6.22 -10.03
N VAL A 276 12.69 -6.58 -10.22
CA VAL A 276 11.59 -6.20 -9.33
C VAL A 276 10.90 -7.45 -8.78
N ALA A 277 10.80 -7.51 -7.46
CA ALA A 277 9.99 -8.48 -6.74
C ALA A 277 8.82 -7.76 -6.05
N ARG A 278 7.63 -7.87 -6.65
CA ARG A 278 6.41 -7.23 -6.18
C ARG A 278 5.48 -8.26 -5.51
N TYR A 279 5.13 -8.00 -4.26
CA TYR A 279 4.23 -8.79 -3.41
C TYR A 279 3.11 -7.89 -2.87
N ALA A 280 2.53 -7.12 -3.79
CA ALA A 280 1.56 -6.07 -3.51
C ALA A 280 0.37 -6.20 -4.46
N GLY A 281 -0.76 -5.60 -4.09
CA GLY A 281 -1.95 -5.54 -4.95
C GLY A 281 -2.52 -4.12 -5.06
N ASN A 282 -3.58 -4.02 -5.87
CA ASN A 282 -4.35 -2.82 -6.16
C ASN A 282 -3.53 -1.70 -6.81
N PHE A 283 -2.73 -1.97 -7.84
CA PHE A 283 -1.94 -0.93 -8.52
C PHE A 283 -2.81 0.01 -9.41
N MET A 284 -3.61 0.87 -8.79
CA MET A 284 -4.73 1.55 -9.46
C MET A 284 -4.48 3.01 -9.84
N TRP A 285 -4.04 3.86 -8.92
CA TRP A 285 -4.18 5.31 -9.08
C TRP A 285 -2.89 6.01 -9.53
N GLN A 286 -3.00 6.77 -10.61
CA GLN A 286 -2.04 7.81 -10.95
C GLN A 286 -2.22 9.02 -10.03
N ILE A 287 -1.12 9.48 -9.42
CA ILE A 287 -1.07 10.69 -8.60
C ILE A 287 -0.09 11.71 -9.17
N ARG A 288 -0.24 12.96 -8.70
CA ARG A 288 0.81 13.98 -8.78
C ARG A 288 1.29 14.30 -7.38
N LEU A 289 2.60 14.51 -7.26
CA LEU A 289 3.23 15.04 -6.06
C LEU A 289 3.61 16.49 -6.31
N GLU A 290 3.26 17.35 -5.37
CA GLU A 290 3.51 18.79 -5.40
C GLU A 290 4.22 19.20 -4.11
N ASP A 291 4.80 20.41 -4.10
CA ASP A 291 5.49 20.99 -2.95
C ASP A 291 6.53 20.03 -2.34
N GLU A 292 7.39 19.46 -3.20
CA GLU A 292 8.42 18.47 -2.82
C GLU A 292 7.85 17.21 -2.13
N GLY A 293 6.61 16.84 -2.48
CA GLY A 293 5.92 15.69 -1.93
C GLY A 293 5.15 15.97 -0.64
N ARG A 294 5.07 17.25 -0.22
CA ARG A 294 4.23 17.66 0.92
C ARG A 294 2.74 17.64 0.56
N ARG A 295 2.40 17.70 -0.73
CA ARG A 295 1.05 17.52 -1.24
C ARG A 295 0.96 16.39 -2.25
N GLN A 296 -0.08 15.57 -2.10
CA GLN A 296 -0.45 14.52 -3.03
C GLN A 296 -1.81 14.82 -3.63
N ILE A 297 -1.92 14.72 -4.95
CA ILE A 297 -3.10 15.05 -5.74
C ILE A 297 -3.65 13.80 -6.40
N CYS A 298 -4.95 13.53 -6.22
CA CYS A 298 -5.67 12.49 -6.93
C CYS A 298 -7.17 12.80 -7.04
N TYR A 299 -7.63 13.10 -8.26
CA TYR A 299 -9.04 13.39 -8.52
C TYR A 299 -9.89 12.13 -8.68
N LYS A 300 -9.27 10.97 -8.91
CA LYS A 300 -9.91 9.64 -8.99
C LYS A 300 -11.12 9.65 -9.95
N TYR A 301 -12.27 9.21 -9.44
CA TYR A 301 -13.57 9.19 -10.12
C TYR A 301 -14.00 10.54 -10.72
N ARG A 302 -13.45 11.66 -10.24
CA ARG A 302 -13.81 13.02 -10.68
C ARG A 302 -12.85 13.60 -11.71
N ALA A 303 -11.79 12.89 -12.07
CA ALA A 303 -10.68 13.46 -12.84
C ALA A 303 -11.12 14.04 -14.20
N ARG A 304 -12.00 13.36 -14.93
CA ARG A 304 -12.49 13.83 -16.24
C ARG A 304 -13.23 15.17 -16.18
N ASN A 305 -13.85 15.47 -15.04
CA ASN A 305 -14.66 16.66 -14.83
C ASN A 305 -13.93 17.77 -14.06
N GLU A 306 -13.05 17.39 -13.13
CA GLU A 306 -12.49 18.31 -12.13
C GLU A 306 -10.96 18.42 -12.15
N ASP A 307 -10.23 17.46 -12.74
CA ASP A 307 -8.78 17.55 -12.77
C ASP A 307 -8.34 18.65 -13.74
N PRO A 308 -7.65 19.71 -13.27
CA PRO A 308 -7.26 20.84 -14.11
C PRO A 308 -6.34 20.44 -15.26
N VAL A 309 -5.68 19.28 -15.19
CA VAL A 309 -4.79 18.78 -16.25
C VAL A 309 -5.58 18.15 -17.40
N TYR A 310 -6.79 17.62 -17.16
CA TYR A 310 -7.55 16.84 -18.15
C TYR A 310 -7.87 17.65 -19.41
N GLY A 311 -8.33 18.90 -19.25
CA GLY A 311 -8.70 19.78 -20.37
C GLY A 311 -7.53 20.46 -21.10
N THR A 312 -6.28 20.22 -20.71
CA THR A 312 -5.10 20.97 -21.21
C THR A 312 -4.47 20.35 -22.47
N GLY A 313 -4.99 19.24 -22.98
CA GLY A 313 -4.35 18.43 -24.01
C GLY A 313 -3.28 17.47 -23.47
N ASN A 314 -3.05 17.45 -22.16
CA ASN A 314 -2.13 16.53 -21.46
C ASN A 314 -2.89 15.56 -20.55
N ALA A 315 -4.05 15.06 -20.97
CA ALA A 315 -4.90 14.17 -20.17
C ALA A 315 -4.18 12.92 -19.65
N ARG A 316 -3.07 12.52 -20.28
CA ARG A 316 -2.19 11.44 -19.77
C ARG A 316 -1.63 11.68 -18.36
N PHE A 317 -1.59 12.94 -17.92
CA PHE A 317 -1.14 13.33 -16.57
C PHE A 317 -2.31 13.62 -15.62
N ALA A 318 -3.55 13.36 -16.03
CA ALA A 318 -4.70 13.39 -15.14
C ALA A 318 -4.58 12.30 -14.06
N THR A 319 -5.15 12.54 -12.90
CA THR A 319 -4.96 11.66 -11.73
C THR A 319 -6.17 10.75 -11.55
N THR A 320 -6.23 9.73 -12.42
CA THR A 320 -7.24 8.67 -12.44
C THR A 320 -6.57 7.29 -12.53
N SER A 321 -7.34 6.23 -12.79
CA SER A 321 -6.84 4.86 -12.96
C SER A 321 -5.79 4.79 -14.07
N TRP A 322 -4.73 4.01 -13.85
CA TRP A 322 -3.68 3.74 -14.85
C TRP A 322 -4.23 3.10 -16.12
N GLU A 323 -5.30 2.33 -16.00
CA GLU A 323 -5.99 1.63 -17.08
C GLU A 323 -6.97 2.53 -17.87
N ALA A 324 -7.14 3.80 -17.47
CA ALA A 324 -7.91 4.75 -18.26
C ALA A 324 -7.23 5.01 -19.61
N ALA A 325 -8.02 4.97 -20.69
CA ALA A 325 -7.52 5.07 -22.06
C ALA A 325 -6.73 6.36 -22.32
N GLU A 326 -7.15 7.47 -21.71
CA GLU A 326 -6.47 8.76 -21.78
C GLU A 326 -5.06 8.79 -21.15
N ILE A 327 -4.77 7.87 -20.22
CA ILE A 327 -3.44 7.71 -19.60
C ILE A 327 -2.50 6.98 -20.53
N GLY A 328 -3.01 5.98 -21.26
CA GLY A 328 -2.24 5.22 -22.25
C GLY A 328 -1.08 4.43 -21.66
N ARG A 329 -1.10 4.15 -20.35
CA ARG A 329 -0.05 3.44 -19.63
C ARG A 329 -0.66 2.54 -18.54
N PRO A 330 -1.35 1.44 -18.91
CA PRO A 330 -1.94 0.53 -17.94
C PRO A 330 -0.89 -0.03 -16.97
N GLY A 331 -1.33 -0.45 -15.78
CA GLY A 331 -0.46 -0.98 -14.73
C GLY A 331 0.41 -2.15 -15.21
N ALA A 332 -0.18 -2.99 -16.08
CA ALA A 332 0.45 -4.17 -16.63
C ALA A 332 1.77 -3.88 -17.37
N LEU A 333 1.95 -2.71 -17.99
CA LEU A 333 3.20 -2.38 -18.67
C LEU A 333 4.40 -2.24 -17.71
N THR A 334 4.16 -1.93 -16.43
CA THR A 334 5.21 -1.81 -15.41
C THR A 334 5.33 -3.09 -14.58
N PHE A 335 4.21 -3.62 -14.09
CA PHE A 335 4.21 -4.73 -13.14
C PHE A 335 3.48 -6.00 -13.64
N GLY A 336 3.07 -6.05 -14.90
CA GLY A 336 2.48 -7.22 -15.53
C GLY A 336 1.01 -7.48 -15.22
N LEU A 337 0.41 -6.77 -14.27
CA LEU A 337 -1.00 -6.91 -13.86
C LEU A 337 -1.68 -5.54 -13.76
N ASN A 338 -3.01 -5.54 -13.91
CA ASN A 338 -3.89 -4.39 -13.81
C ASN A 338 -4.81 -4.51 -12.57
N ALA A 339 -5.06 -3.39 -11.89
CA ALA A 339 -5.97 -3.37 -10.74
C ALA A 339 -7.43 -3.58 -11.17
N THR A 340 -7.84 -2.98 -12.29
CA THR A 340 -9.22 -3.10 -12.85
C THR A 340 -9.61 -4.50 -13.29
N ARG A 341 -8.64 -5.42 -13.39
CA ARG A 341 -8.85 -6.85 -13.68
C ARG A 341 -8.74 -7.75 -12.44
N GLY A 342 -8.36 -7.17 -11.30
CA GLY A 342 -8.44 -7.77 -9.99
C GLY A 342 -9.44 -7.04 -9.11
N MET A 343 -9.04 -6.64 -7.90
CA MET A 343 -9.82 -6.08 -6.79
C MET A 343 -10.20 -7.13 -5.73
N TYR A 344 -11.45 -7.38 -5.36
CA TYR A 344 -11.72 -7.92 -4.03
C TYR A 344 -11.76 -9.44 -3.91
N THR A 345 -11.11 -9.96 -2.87
CA THR A 345 -11.23 -11.37 -2.47
C THR A 345 -11.08 -11.56 -0.97
N GLY A 346 -11.98 -12.35 -0.38
CA GLY A 346 -11.96 -12.63 1.05
C GLY A 346 -12.31 -11.41 1.91
N TRP A 347 -13.04 -10.41 1.39
CA TRP A 347 -13.46 -9.22 2.13
C TRP A 347 -14.98 -9.04 2.04
N GLY A 348 -15.66 -8.94 3.19
CA GLY A 348 -17.12 -8.87 3.21
C GLY A 348 -17.76 -10.09 2.54
N GLY A 349 -18.68 -9.86 1.62
CA GLY A 349 -19.24 -10.88 0.73
C GLY A 349 -18.36 -11.23 -0.49
N ALA A 350 -17.35 -10.43 -0.82
CA ALA A 350 -16.55 -10.59 -2.02
C ALA A 350 -15.64 -11.82 -1.92
N VAL A 351 -15.97 -12.86 -2.69
CA VAL A 351 -15.25 -14.15 -2.73
C VAL A 351 -14.99 -14.72 -1.31
N ALA A 352 -15.96 -14.54 -0.40
CA ALA A 352 -15.81 -14.87 1.03
C ALA A 352 -15.48 -16.35 1.31
N ARG A 353 -15.77 -17.24 0.36
CA ARG A 353 -15.56 -18.70 0.41
C ARG A 353 -14.59 -19.20 -0.66
N GLY A 354 -13.80 -18.30 -1.28
CA GLY A 354 -12.84 -18.67 -2.32
C GLY A 354 -11.59 -19.36 -1.79
N ALA A 355 -10.59 -19.46 -2.68
CA ALA A 355 -9.39 -20.26 -2.49
C ALA A 355 -8.45 -19.75 -1.37
N ARG A 356 -8.42 -18.43 -1.10
CA ARG A 356 -7.54 -17.74 -0.10
C ARG A 356 -6.04 -17.89 -0.34
N GLY A 357 -5.65 -18.67 -1.33
CA GLY A 357 -4.29 -18.75 -1.85
C GLY A 357 -4.33 -18.71 -3.37
N PHE A 358 -3.17 -18.88 -3.98
CA PHE A 358 -3.00 -18.85 -5.44
C PHE A 358 -3.00 -20.29 -6.00
N PRO A 359 -4.04 -20.70 -6.74
CA PRO A 359 -4.01 -21.93 -7.54
C PRO A 359 -2.87 -21.89 -8.57
N ILE A 360 -1.96 -22.87 -8.50
CA ILE A 360 -0.76 -22.93 -9.34
C ILE A 360 -1.06 -23.60 -10.68
N TYR A 361 -0.62 -22.95 -11.76
CA TYR A 361 -0.76 -23.47 -13.13
C TYR A 361 0.57 -23.87 -13.78
N ARG A 362 1.70 -23.31 -13.30
CA ARG A 362 3.04 -23.58 -13.86
C ARG A 362 4.04 -23.94 -12.75
N PRO A 363 3.87 -25.09 -12.06
CA PRO A 363 4.70 -25.49 -10.93
C PRO A 363 6.19 -25.69 -11.27
N GLU A 364 6.51 -25.93 -12.54
CA GLU A 364 7.87 -26.08 -13.06
C GLU A 364 8.68 -24.77 -13.05
N HIS A 365 8.02 -23.63 -12.85
CA HIS A 365 8.70 -22.34 -12.79
C HIS A 365 9.66 -22.27 -11.60
N TRP A 366 10.82 -21.64 -11.80
CA TRP A 366 11.89 -21.57 -10.79
C TRP A 366 11.43 -20.96 -9.46
N ALA A 367 10.41 -20.09 -9.50
CA ALA A 367 9.85 -19.48 -8.30
C ALA A 367 9.27 -20.51 -7.32
N PHE A 368 8.79 -21.65 -7.82
CA PHE A 368 8.22 -22.74 -7.01
C PHE A 368 9.22 -23.88 -6.76
N ALA A 369 10.48 -23.75 -7.17
CA ALA A 369 11.49 -24.79 -6.98
C ALA A 369 11.64 -25.17 -5.50
N GLY A 370 11.68 -26.47 -5.21
CA GLY A 370 11.86 -26.99 -3.85
C GLY A 370 10.65 -26.85 -2.93
N THR A 371 9.52 -26.34 -3.41
CA THR A 371 8.29 -26.19 -2.60
C THR A 371 7.46 -27.48 -2.51
N GLY A 372 7.59 -28.37 -3.51
CA GLY A 372 6.77 -29.56 -3.64
C GLY A 372 5.37 -29.32 -4.24
N TYR A 373 5.02 -28.08 -4.56
CA TYR A 373 3.73 -27.77 -5.21
C TYR A 373 3.65 -28.33 -6.64
N GLY A 374 2.50 -28.90 -6.95
CA GLY A 374 2.12 -29.36 -8.28
C GLY A 374 1.06 -28.48 -8.95
N TYR A 375 0.68 -28.87 -10.16
CA TYR A 375 -0.39 -28.23 -10.91
C TYR A 375 -1.73 -28.39 -10.17
N GLY A 376 -2.41 -27.27 -9.90
CA GLY A 376 -3.68 -27.21 -9.18
C GLY A 376 -3.55 -27.07 -7.66
N ASP A 377 -2.35 -27.21 -7.08
CA ASP A 377 -2.15 -26.91 -5.67
C ASP A 377 -2.35 -25.42 -5.38
N VAL A 378 -2.75 -25.09 -4.15
CA VAL A 378 -3.08 -23.72 -3.75
C VAL A 378 -2.06 -23.18 -2.76
N LEU A 379 -1.19 -22.30 -3.24
CA LEU A 379 -0.14 -21.64 -2.46
C LEU A 379 -0.73 -20.64 -1.47
N GLY A 380 -0.41 -20.77 -0.17
CA GLY A 380 -0.78 -19.81 0.86
C GLY A 380 -2.25 -19.82 1.28
N ALA A 381 -3.00 -20.88 0.94
CA ALA A 381 -4.43 -20.97 1.27
C ALA A 381 -4.71 -20.94 2.78
N ALA A 382 -3.89 -21.63 3.59
CA ALA A 382 -4.03 -21.67 5.04
C ALA A 382 -3.64 -20.33 5.69
N SER A 383 -2.70 -19.61 5.08
CA SER A 383 -2.22 -18.32 5.57
C SER A 383 -2.93 -17.11 4.96
N HIS A 384 -3.88 -17.35 4.06
CA HIS A 384 -4.68 -16.34 3.37
C HIS A 384 -3.81 -15.35 2.56
N ALA A 385 -2.79 -15.87 1.87
CA ALA A 385 -1.85 -15.04 1.11
C ALA A 385 -2.46 -14.39 -0.16
N PHE A 386 -3.66 -14.81 -0.54
CA PHE A 386 -4.48 -14.22 -1.60
C PHE A 386 -5.72 -13.61 -0.96
N GLY A 387 -5.73 -12.29 -0.79
CA GLY A 387 -6.76 -11.64 0.01
C GLY A 387 -6.75 -10.13 -0.07
N TYR A 388 -7.86 -9.57 0.42
CA TYR A 388 -8.22 -8.16 0.39
C TYR A 388 -8.36 -7.64 -1.04
N GLU A 389 -7.26 -7.16 -1.62
CA GLU A 389 -7.21 -6.69 -2.99
C GLU A 389 -6.09 -7.41 -3.75
N VAL A 390 -6.36 -7.72 -5.02
CA VAL A 390 -5.46 -8.46 -5.91
C VAL A 390 -5.37 -7.78 -7.28
N ASP A 391 -4.31 -8.04 -8.03
CA ASP A 391 -4.17 -7.55 -9.41
C ASP A 391 -4.26 -8.70 -10.42
N GLY A 392 -4.86 -8.45 -11.59
CA GLY A 392 -5.16 -9.47 -12.59
C GLY A 392 -4.95 -9.00 -14.03
N LEU A 393 -5.42 -9.81 -14.97
CA LEU A 393 -5.47 -9.51 -16.40
C LEU A 393 -6.75 -10.11 -16.99
N ASP A 394 -7.13 -9.67 -18.17
CA ASP A 394 -7.99 -10.47 -19.04
C ASP A 394 -7.22 -11.70 -19.58
N TYR A 395 -7.85 -12.87 -19.54
CA TYR A 395 -7.17 -14.13 -19.82
C TYR A 395 -8.04 -15.17 -20.51
N VAL A 396 -7.37 -16.12 -21.17
CA VAL A 396 -7.98 -17.31 -21.76
C VAL A 396 -7.27 -18.56 -21.26
N ILE A 397 -8.04 -19.63 -21.03
CA ILE A 397 -7.50 -20.95 -20.69
C ILE A 397 -7.31 -21.75 -21.99
N LYS A 398 -6.08 -22.14 -22.29
CA LYS A 398 -5.73 -23.01 -23.43
C LYS A 398 -5.05 -24.26 -22.91
N GLY A 399 -5.67 -25.42 -23.12
CA GLY A 399 -5.12 -26.71 -22.67
C GLY A 399 -4.88 -26.79 -21.15
N GLY A 400 -5.71 -26.10 -20.37
CA GLY A 400 -5.58 -26.05 -18.90
C GLY A 400 -4.71 -24.90 -18.36
N LEU A 401 -3.97 -24.18 -19.21
CA LEU A 401 -3.09 -23.09 -18.77
C LEU A 401 -3.67 -21.71 -19.08
N PRO A 402 -3.52 -20.71 -18.17
CA PRO A 402 -3.90 -19.33 -18.42
C PRO A 402 -2.88 -18.61 -19.28
N TYR A 403 -3.38 -17.78 -20.18
CA TYR A 403 -2.61 -16.86 -21.01
C TYR A 403 -3.33 -15.51 -21.05
N PRO A 404 -2.60 -14.38 -21.17
CA PRO A 404 -3.23 -13.10 -21.50
C PRO A 404 -4.15 -13.26 -22.71
N SER A 405 -5.31 -12.61 -22.70
CA SER A 405 -6.31 -12.76 -23.77
C SER A 405 -5.80 -12.26 -25.12
N GLY A 406 -4.90 -11.27 -25.11
CA GLY A 406 -4.43 -10.53 -26.27
C GLY A 406 -5.14 -9.20 -26.49
N GLU A 407 -6.17 -8.90 -25.69
CA GLU A 407 -6.95 -7.65 -25.77
C GLU A 407 -6.34 -6.51 -24.93
N GLU A 408 -5.41 -6.82 -24.03
CA GLU A 408 -4.77 -5.86 -23.14
C GLU A 408 -3.28 -5.70 -23.43
N GLN A 409 -2.78 -4.49 -23.17
CA GLN A 409 -1.35 -4.21 -23.28
C GLN A 409 -0.60 -4.87 -22.12
N VAL A 410 0.18 -5.89 -22.43
CA VAL A 410 1.03 -6.62 -21.48
C VAL A 410 2.47 -6.72 -21.99
N PRO A 411 3.47 -6.85 -21.11
CA PRO A 411 4.86 -7.06 -21.50
C PRO A 411 5.03 -8.35 -22.33
N GLU A 412 5.96 -8.30 -23.29
CA GLU A 412 6.33 -9.48 -24.05
C GLU A 412 6.92 -10.56 -23.14
N GLY A 413 6.61 -11.83 -23.42
CA GLY A 413 7.11 -12.97 -22.65
C GLY A 413 6.43 -13.18 -21.29
N LEU A 414 5.36 -12.43 -20.99
CA LEU A 414 4.65 -12.60 -19.72
C LEU A 414 4.00 -13.98 -19.57
N SER A 415 4.25 -14.59 -18.41
CA SER A 415 3.72 -15.89 -18.01
C SER A 415 2.86 -15.76 -16.75
N ILE A 416 1.63 -16.29 -16.80
CA ILE A 416 0.72 -16.38 -15.65
C ILE A 416 1.03 -17.66 -14.88
N LEU A 417 1.71 -17.55 -13.75
CA LEU A 417 2.18 -18.71 -12.97
C LEU A 417 1.07 -19.32 -12.09
N ALA A 418 0.23 -18.47 -11.53
CA ALA A 418 -0.87 -18.84 -10.67
C ALA A 418 -2.04 -17.86 -10.83
N LEU A 419 -3.27 -18.32 -10.61
CA LEU A 419 -4.48 -17.52 -10.84
C LEU A 419 -5.59 -17.91 -9.86
N GLY A 420 -6.09 -16.92 -9.12
CA GLY A 420 -7.29 -17.00 -8.28
C GLY A 420 -8.39 -16.06 -8.78
N LEU A 421 -9.62 -16.25 -8.30
CA LEU A 421 -10.76 -15.42 -8.68
C LEU A 421 -10.99 -14.29 -7.68
N ALA A 422 -11.42 -13.13 -8.20
CA ALA A 422 -11.80 -11.94 -7.44
C ALA A 422 -13.14 -11.40 -7.96
N CYS A 423 -13.74 -10.46 -7.26
CA CYS A 423 -14.92 -9.75 -7.74
C CYS A 423 -14.95 -8.29 -7.29
N ASN A 424 -15.79 -7.50 -7.95
CA ASN A 424 -15.87 -6.06 -7.77
C ASN A 424 -17.18 -5.60 -7.14
N VAL A 425 -17.99 -6.57 -6.68
CA VAL A 425 -19.26 -6.37 -5.99
C VAL A 425 -19.44 -7.44 -4.92
N GLU A 426 -20.22 -7.13 -3.88
CA GLU A 426 -20.78 -8.13 -2.99
C GLU A 426 -22.14 -8.59 -3.52
N GLU A 427 -22.26 -9.88 -3.84
CA GLU A 427 -23.50 -10.45 -4.39
C GLU A 427 -23.82 -11.85 -3.83
N GLY A 428 -25.08 -12.26 -3.95
CA GLY A 428 -25.60 -13.56 -3.53
C GLY A 428 -26.70 -13.47 -2.45
N ASP A 429 -27.41 -14.57 -2.21
CA ASP A 429 -28.61 -14.61 -1.34
C ASP A 429 -28.39 -14.15 0.11
N ALA A 430 -27.14 -14.22 0.58
CA ALA A 430 -26.75 -13.78 1.92
C ALA A 430 -26.59 -12.25 2.01
N VAL A 431 -26.49 -11.57 0.87
CA VAL A 431 -26.20 -10.15 0.75
C VAL A 431 -27.52 -9.39 0.65
N LYS A 432 -27.80 -8.55 1.65
CA LYS A 432 -29.01 -7.72 1.68
C LYS A 432 -28.67 -6.28 1.33
N ALA A 433 -29.57 -5.62 0.60
CA ALA A 433 -29.43 -4.21 0.28
C ALA A 433 -29.35 -3.38 1.57
N GLY A 434 -28.29 -2.55 1.68
CA GLY A 434 -28.03 -1.72 2.86
C GLY A 434 -27.10 -2.36 3.91
N ASP A 435 -26.82 -3.67 3.83
CA ASP A 435 -25.93 -4.38 4.76
C ASP A 435 -24.50 -4.56 4.23
N VAL A 436 -24.18 -3.96 3.07
CA VAL A 436 -22.86 -4.06 2.42
C VAL A 436 -22.08 -2.76 2.44
N PHE A 437 -20.76 -2.91 2.57
CA PHE A 437 -19.78 -1.86 2.39
C PHE A 437 -19.41 -1.70 0.91
N LEU A 438 -19.15 -2.80 0.21
CA LEU A 438 -18.84 -2.79 -1.22
C LEU A 438 -20.13 -2.88 -2.03
N ASN A 439 -20.62 -1.72 -2.47
CA ASN A 439 -21.72 -1.64 -3.41
C ASN A 439 -21.21 -1.78 -4.87
N SER A 440 -22.02 -1.41 -5.86
CA SER A 440 -21.66 -1.51 -7.26
C SER A 440 -20.82 -0.34 -7.80
N GLU A 441 -20.49 0.68 -7.00
CA GLU A 441 -19.81 1.90 -7.48
C GLU A 441 -18.46 1.59 -8.13
N ASP A 442 -17.65 0.73 -7.52
CA ASP A 442 -16.36 0.35 -8.10
C ASP A 442 -16.54 -0.44 -9.41
N ALA A 443 -17.52 -1.35 -9.49
CA ALA A 443 -17.82 -2.07 -10.72
C ALA A 443 -18.36 -1.14 -11.83
N VAL A 444 -19.13 -0.11 -11.48
CA VAL A 444 -19.58 0.93 -12.42
C VAL A 444 -18.40 1.74 -12.92
N PHE A 445 -17.49 2.15 -12.04
CA PHE A 445 -16.28 2.86 -12.43
C PHE A 445 -15.40 2.01 -13.35
N ILE A 446 -15.15 0.73 -12.99
CA ILE A 446 -14.36 -0.18 -13.82
C ILE A 446 -15.02 -0.41 -15.18
N ALA A 447 -16.35 -0.51 -15.25
CA ALA A 447 -17.07 -0.62 -16.52
C ALA A 447 -16.86 0.63 -17.39
N GLU A 448 -16.89 1.82 -16.80
CA GLU A 448 -16.60 3.07 -17.49
C GLU A 448 -15.16 3.11 -18.01
N ILE A 449 -14.19 2.68 -17.19
CA ILE A 449 -12.77 2.66 -17.56
C ILE A 449 -12.48 1.66 -18.67
N LEU A 450 -12.99 0.42 -18.56
CA LEU A 450 -12.67 -0.66 -19.49
C LEU A 450 -13.51 -0.63 -20.77
N TYR A 451 -14.77 -0.20 -20.68
CA TYR A 451 -15.73 -0.34 -21.77
C TYR A 451 -16.33 0.98 -22.23
N GLY A 452 -16.10 2.10 -21.51
CA GLY A 452 -16.74 3.39 -21.81
C GLY A 452 -18.25 3.40 -21.54
N GLU A 453 -18.75 2.41 -20.80
CA GLU A 453 -20.18 2.17 -20.57
C GLU A 453 -20.44 1.89 -19.09
N THR A 454 -21.56 2.40 -18.55
CA THR A 454 -21.98 2.19 -17.15
C THR A 454 -23.29 1.42 -17.03
N GLY A 455 -23.79 0.87 -18.13
CA GLY A 455 -25.04 0.10 -18.17
C GLY A 455 -24.93 -1.25 -17.44
N PRO A 456 -26.06 -1.89 -17.08
CA PRO A 456 -26.07 -3.14 -16.31
C PRO A 456 -25.24 -4.28 -16.92
N GLU A 457 -25.22 -4.41 -18.25
CA GLU A 457 -24.42 -5.44 -18.94
C GLU A 457 -22.91 -5.18 -18.80
N ALA A 458 -22.48 -3.92 -18.93
CA ALA A 458 -21.09 -3.53 -18.76
C ALA A 458 -20.64 -3.74 -17.31
N VAL A 459 -21.48 -3.40 -16.33
CA VAL A 459 -21.24 -3.66 -14.91
C VAL A 459 -21.15 -5.15 -14.61
N ASP A 460 -22.03 -5.98 -15.19
CA ASP A 460 -21.98 -7.43 -15.01
C ASP A 460 -20.70 -8.04 -15.58
N ARG A 461 -20.16 -7.51 -16.68
CA ARG A 461 -18.83 -7.89 -17.18
C ARG A 461 -17.73 -7.45 -16.21
N ALA A 462 -17.74 -6.18 -15.82
CA ALA A 462 -16.74 -5.56 -14.95
C ALA A 462 -16.72 -6.16 -13.53
N LYS A 463 -17.80 -6.80 -13.07
CA LYS A 463 -17.84 -7.36 -11.71
C LYS A 463 -16.92 -8.55 -11.48
N ARG A 464 -16.49 -9.23 -12.55
CA ARG A 464 -15.72 -10.48 -12.51
C ARG A 464 -14.23 -10.16 -12.66
N GLY A 465 -13.44 -10.48 -11.64
CA GLY A 465 -12.00 -10.24 -11.61
C GLY A 465 -11.19 -11.50 -11.34
N SER A 466 -9.87 -11.32 -11.29
CA SER A 466 -8.91 -12.36 -10.96
C SER A 466 -7.69 -11.76 -10.27
N GLY A 467 -6.99 -12.57 -9.50
CA GLY A 467 -5.68 -12.20 -8.97
C GLY A 467 -4.63 -13.20 -9.42
N MET A 468 -3.43 -12.74 -9.74
CA MET A 468 -2.43 -13.58 -10.40
C MET A 468 -1.04 -13.49 -9.78
N ILE A 469 -0.24 -14.54 -10.00
CA ILE A 469 1.22 -14.45 -9.93
C ILE A 469 1.72 -14.46 -11.37
N VAL A 470 2.53 -13.49 -11.76
CA VAL A 470 3.16 -13.40 -13.09
C VAL A 470 4.67 -13.24 -12.99
N ASN A 471 5.35 -13.65 -14.06
CA ASN A 471 6.76 -13.35 -14.28
C ASN A 471 7.01 -13.01 -15.74
N PHE A 472 7.87 -12.03 -16.00
CA PHE A 472 8.22 -11.60 -17.35
C PHE A 472 9.59 -10.90 -17.39
N PRO A 473 10.34 -11.04 -18.50
CA PRO A 473 11.50 -10.20 -18.76
C PRO A 473 11.05 -8.80 -19.20
N LYS A 474 11.84 -7.76 -18.90
CA LYS A 474 11.63 -6.42 -19.44
C LYS A 474 12.98 -5.73 -19.67
N GLY A 475 13.26 -5.42 -20.94
CA GLY A 475 14.60 -4.99 -21.36
C GLY A 475 15.66 -6.01 -20.94
N LYS A 476 16.61 -5.61 -20.11
CA LYS A 476 17.65 -6.50 -19.57
C LYS A 476 17.30 -7.10 -18.21
N GLY A 477 16.21 -6.66 -17.59
CA GLY A 477 15.79 -7.06 -16.26
C GLY A 477 14.62 -8.05 -16.27
N GLU A 478 14.09 -8.33 -15.07
CA GLU A 478 13.01 -9.29 -14.85
C GLU A 478 12.07 -8.79 -13.74
N VAL A 479 10.76 -9.02 -13.91
CA VAL A 479 9.75 -8.67 -12.92
C VAL A 479 9.03 -9.93 -12.48
N PHE A 480 8.97 -10.15 -11.17
CA PHE A 480 8.10 -11.14 -10.53
C PHE A 480 7.03 -10.39 -9.73
N HIS A 481 5.76 -10.69 -9.98
CA HIS A 481 4.65 -10.03 -9.31
C HIS A 481 3.64 -11.06 -8.79
N ALA A 482 3.54 -11.19 -7.46
CA ALA A 482 2.42 -11.84 -6.80
C ALA A 482 1.41 -10.77 -6.39
N GLY A 483 0.38 -10.58 -7.22
CA GLY A 483 -0.58 -9.48 -7.15
C GLY A 483 -1.58 -9.62 -6.01
N SER A 484 -1.15 -9.47 -4.76
CA SER A 484 -2.05 -9.45 -3.59
C SER A 484 -1.53 -8.58 -2.46
N CYS A 485 -2.42 -7.80 -1.85
CA CYS A 485 -2.14 -7.06 -0.62
C CYS A 485 -1.78 -7.99 0.55
N GLU A 486 -2.30 -9.22 0.56
CA GLU A 486 -2.19 -10.14 1.70
C GLU A 486 -1.07 -11.18 1.56
N TRP A 487 -0.15 -11.05 0.58
CA TRP A 487 1.04 -11.92 0.55
C TRP A 487 1.79 -11.90 1.89
N VAL A 488 1.85 -10.72 2.53
CA VAL A 488 2.44 -10.53 3.86
C VAL A 488 1.77 -11.35 4.96
N ALA A 489 0.48 -11.70 4.84
CA ALA A 489 -0.19 -12.57 5.80
C ALA A 489 0.45 -13.96 5.86
N GLY A 490 0.94 -14.46 4.71
CA GLY A 490 1.76 -15.66 4.64
C GLY A 490 3.05 -15.57 5.45
N LEU A 491 3.75 -14.44 5.36
CA LEU A 491 4.99 -14.21 6.11
C LEU A 491 4.75 -14.03 7.61
N ILE A 492 3.66 -13.36 7.99
CA ILE A 492 3.24 -13.20 9.39
C ILE A 492 2.93 -14.55 10.02
N ARG A 493 2.22 -15.43 9.28
CA ARG A 493 1.78 -16.75 9.75
C ARG A 493 2.82 -17.85 9.56
N GLY A 494 3.97 -17.54 8.96
CA GLY A 494 5.07 -18.49 8.74
C GLY A 494 4.72 -19.59 7.73
N ASP A 495 3.96 -19.26 6.69
CA ASP A 495 3.62 -20.22 5.64
C ASP A 495 4.86 -20.64 4.84
N ALA A 496 5.21 -21.92 4.95
CA ALA A 496 6.44 -22.44 4.36
C ALA A 496 6.50 -22.28 2.83
N GLY A 497 5.35 -22.38 2.14
CA GLY A 497 5.26 -22.23 0.70
C GLY A 497 5.46 -20.78 0.28
N VAL A 498 4.75 -19.85 0.92
CA VAL A 498 4.87 -18.41 0.66
C VAL A 498 6.31 -17.95 0.93
N GLU A 499 6.87 -18.32 2.08
CA GLU A 499 8.25 -17.98 2.40
C GLU A 499 9.27 -18.57 1.42
N ALA A 500 9.07 -19.82 0.98
CA ALA A 500 9.97 -20.46 0.02
C ALA A 500 9.93 -19.75 -1.34
N VAL A 501 8.76 -19.40 -1.85
CA VAL A 501 8.63 -18.62 -3.10
C VAL A 501 9.30 -17.25 -2.96
N THR A 502 9.09 -16.55 -1.84
CA THR A 502 9.77 -15.26 -1.61
C THR A 502 11.29 -15.41 -1.57
N ARG A 503 11.82 -16.43 -0.88
CA ARG A 503 13.27 -16.71 -0.86
C ARG A 503 13.81 -17.06 -2.24
N ASN A 504 13.09 -17.86 -3.04
CA ASN A 504 13.53 -18.24 -4.38
C ASN A 504 13.71 -17.00 -5.28
N VAL A 505 12.76 -16.06 -5.22
CA VAL A 505 12.82 -14.79 -5.98
C VAL A 505 13.98 -13.93 -5.50
N PHE A 506 14.13 -13.71 -4.20
CA PHE A 506 15.21 -12.88 -3.66
C PHE A 506 16.59 -13.47 -3.95
N ASN A 507 16.77 -14.78 -3.73
CA ASN A 507 18.04 -15.43 -4.00
C ASN A 507 18.41 -15.37 -5.48
N ARG A 508 17.43 -15.47 -6.39
CA ARG A 508 17.68 -15.34 -7.83
C ARG A 508 18.06 -13.91 -8.20
N TYR A 509 17.35 -12.90 -7.69
CA TYR A 509 17.57 -11.50 -8.06
C TYR A 509 18.78 -10.85 -7.39
N LEU A 510 19.33 -11.47 -6.35
CA LEU A 510 20.59 -11.06 -5.71
C LEU A 510 21.83 -11.79 -6.27
N ALA A 511 21.65 -12.83 -7.08
CA ALA A 511 22.72 -13.71 -7.54
C ALA A 511 23.67 -13.08 -8.58
#